data_AF-A0A1L9AVA8-F1
#
_entry.id   AF-A0A1L9AVA8-F1
#
_cell.length_a   1.000
_cell.length_b   1.000
_cell.length_c   1.000
_cell.angle_alpha   90.00
_cell.angle_beta   90.00
_cell.angle_gamma   90.00
#
_symmetry.space_group_name_H-M   'P 1'
#
loop_
_entity.id
_entity.type
_entity.pdbx_description
1 polymer ?
#
loop_
_entity_poly.entity_id
_entity_poly.type
_entity_poly.pdbx_seq_one_letter_code
_entity_poly.pdbx_strand_id
1 'polypeptide(L)'
;MPSEALSPRTGFCRLAWCARALLRPSSIPLFMLLCPLACASHPPAPSAYSSTRDALADLDEFGALLVKAGLPAELLPKEREVSPELARKLRMHFHLVPPSAAQYAPRLVADVLLLGVASGKESVARAELDRRVQEFQSLVVLRPDGYLASALSGREQLCVGPVEVQEGAYRAGIFEVGTFYKKAGSNDWQPIAAPGAARSQ
;
A
#
# COMPACT_ATOMS: atom_id res chain seq x y z
N MET A 1 13.62 25.51 -48.71
CA MET A 1 14.81 25.69 -47.86
C MET A 1 14.36 25.77 -46.41
N PRO A 2 15.04 25.08 -45.49
CA PRO A 2 14.43 24.54 -44.27
C PRO A 2 14.70 25.41 -43.04
N SER A 3 13.81 25.34 -42.05
CA SER A 3 14.17 25.67 -40.66
C SER A 3 13.91 24.44 -39.81
N GLU A 4 15.01 23.78 -39.48
CA GLU A 4 15.14 22.73 -38.50
C GLU A 4 15.03 23.29 -37.06
N ALA A 5 14.57 22.39 -36.18
CA ALA A 5 14.98 22.24 -34.78
C ALA A 5 14.47 23.23 -33.71
N LEU A 6 13.75 22.71 -32.71
CA LEU A 6 14.37 22.24 -31.45
C LEU A 6 13.30 21.69 -30.48
N SER A 7 13.35 20.37 -30.31
CA SER A 7 12.73 19.62 -29.21
C SER A 7 13.45 19.93 -27.88
N PRO A 8 12.75 20.27 -26.79
CA PRO A 8 13.36 20.26 -25.47
C PRO A 8 13.14 18.89 -24.81
N ARG A 9 14.25 18.17 -24.67
CA ARG A 9 14.42 16.96 -23.86
C ARG A 9 14.13 17.25 -22.37
N THR A 10 12.91 16.98 -21.90
CA THR A 10 12.58 16.91 -20.46
C THR A 10 12.76 15.49 -19.94
N GLY A 11 14.01 15.01 -19.86
CA GLY A 11 14.34 13.65 -19.41
C GLY A 11 15.21 13.56 -18.16
N PHE A 12 15.84 14.65 -17.72
CA PHE A 12 16.93 14.56 -16.73
C PHE A 12 16.59 15.01 -15.30
N CYS A 13 15.46 15.71 -15.06
CA CYS A 13 15.12 16.16 -13.70
C CYS A 13 14.37 15.14 -12.83
N ARG A 14 13.83 14.05 -13.40
CA ARG A 14 13.03 13.07 -12.63
C ARG A 14 13.88 12.11 -11.78
N LEU A 15 15.11 11.81 -12.18
CA LEU A 15 15.96 10.82 -11.49
C LEU A 15 16.67 11.36 -10.25
N ALA A 16 17.01 12.65 -10.23
CA ALA A 16 17.82 13.24 -9.14
C ALA A 16 17.09 13.30 -7.80
N TRP A 17 15.76 13.36 -7.80
CA TRP A 17 14.96 13.38 -6.57
C TRP A 17 14.80 11.98 -5.97
N CYS A 18 14.46 10.99 -6.79
CA CYS A 18 14.27 9.60 -6.33
C CYS A 18 15.58 8.98 -5.80
N ALA A 19 16.75 9.44 -6.27
CA ALA A 19 18.05 9.03 -5.73
C ALA A 19 18.52 9.83 -4.49
N ARG A 20 17.94 11.01 -4.23
CA ARG A 20 18.41 11.94 -3.17
C ARG A 20 17.90 11.63 -1.76
N ALA A 21 16.99 10.68 -1.60
CA ALA A 21 16.52 10.26 -0.27
C ALA A 21 17.58 9.46 0.53
N LEU A 22 18.73 9.11 -0.06
CA LEU A 22 19.74 8.25 0.56
C LEU A 22 21.05 8.94 1.00
N LEU A 23 21.27 10.24 0.73
CA LEU A 23 22.50 10.90 1.16
C LEU A 23 22.26 12.34 1.64
N ARG A 24 22.14 12.51 2.95
CA ARG A 24 22.59 13.72 3.66
C ARG A 24 23.64 13.31 4.70
N PRO A 25 24.94 13.66 4.52
CA PRO A 25 25.91 13.57 5.59
C PRO A 25 25.71 14.82 6.46
N SER A 26 25.04 14.66 7.59
CA SER A 26 25.05 15.69 8.63
C SER A 26 26.02 15.22 9.70
N SER A 27 27.15 15.91 9.79
CA SER A 27 28.19 15.73 10.78
C SER A 27 27.60 15.84 12.19
N ILE A 28 27.49 14.72 12.90
CA ILE A 28 27.14 14.71 14.32
C ILE A 28 28.45 14.56 15.11
N PRO A 29 28.79 15.52 15.99
CA PRO A 29 29.92 15.36 16.88
C PRO A 29 29.63 14.25 17.88
N LEU A 30 30.62 13.35 18.00
CA LEU A 30 30.71 12.24 18.93
C LEU A 30 30.65 12.75 20.38
N PHE A 31 29.48 12.70 21.01
CA PHE A 31 29.35 12.79 22.47
C PHE A 31 29.06 11.40 23.01
N MET A 32 30.13 10.74 23.47
CA MET A 32 30.09 9.51 24.25
C MET A 32 29.32 9.76 25.55
N LEU A 33 28.04 9.38 25.60
CA LEU A 33 27.28 9.27 26.83
C LEU A 33 27.09 7.79 27.15
N LEU A 34 27.84 7.31 28.15
CA LEU A 34 27.65 6.01 28.79
C LEU A 34 26.26 5.96 29.43
N CYS A 35 25.33 5.28 28.77
CA CYS A 35 24.08 4.83 29.36
C CYS A 35 24.10 3.29 29.36
N PRO A 36 24.18 2.60 30.52
CA PRO A 36 23.93 1.17 30.57
C PRO A 36 22.40 0.97 30.52
N LEU A 37 21.80 1.22 29.36
CA LEU A 37 20.46 0.73 29.08
C LEU A 37 20.61 -0.73 28.65
N ALA A 38 20.59 -1.62 29.64
CA ALA A 38 20.21 -2.99 29.43
C ALA A 38 18.77 -2.98 28.87
N CYS A 39 18.66 -2.88 27.54
CA CYS A 39 17.45 -3.26 26.84
C CYS A 39 17.26 -4.74 27.13
N ALA A 40 16.43 -5.07 28.13
CA ALA A 40 15.85 -6.38 28.25
C ALA A 40 14.93 -6.58 27.04
N SER A 41 15.51 -6.89 25.89
CA SER A 41 14.80 -7.54 24.80
C SER A 41 14.37 -8.89 25.34
N HIS A 42 13.20 -8.95 25.96
CA HIS A 42 12.51 -10.23 26.17
C HIS A 42 12.27 -10.79 24.77
N PRO A 43 12.97 -11.86 24.36
CA PRO A 43 12.60 -12.53 23.14
C PRO A 43 11.15 -12.98 23.32
N PRO A 44 10.26 -12.76 22.34
CA PRO A 44 8.89 -13.24 22.46
C PRO A 44 8.93 -14.75 22.70
N ALA A 45 8.01 -15.23 23.54
CA ALA A 45 7.98 -16.63 23.94
C ALA A 45 7.97 -17.54 22.69
N PRO A 46 8.60 -18.73 22.73
CA PRO A 46 8.64 -19.66 21.59
C PRO A 46 7.27 -19.95 20.96
N SER A 47 6.20 -19.89 21.76
CA SER A 47 4.81 -20.07 21.32
C SER A 47 4.28 -18.94 20.42
N ALA A 48 4.81 -17.72 20.54
CA ALA A 48 4.45 -16.61 19.66
C ALA A 48 4.95 -16.88 18.23
N TYR A 49 6.19 -17.36 18.09
CA TYR A 49 6.76 -17.71 16.79
C TYR A 49 6.02 -18.88 16.12
N SER A 50 5.63 -19.91 16.86
CA SER A 50 4.87 -21.03 16.28
C SER A 50 3.49 -20.58 15.82
N SER A 51 2.78 -19.78 16.64
CA SER A 51 1.45 -19.26 16.26
C SER A 51 1.49 -18.36 15.03
N THR A 52 2.48 -17.46 14.91
CA THR A 52 2.63 -16.62 13.71
C THR A 52 2.99 -17.47 12.50
N ARG A 53 3.87 -18.47 12.64
CA ARG A 53 4.24 -19.37 11.55
C ARG A 53 3.05 -20.16 11.02
N ASP A 54 2.25 -20.73 11.91
CA ASP A 54 1.07 -21.51 11.53
C ASP A 54 0.03 -20.62 10.84
N ALA A 55 -0.20 -19.41 11.35
CA ALA A 55 -1.09 -18.44 10.72
C ALA A 55 -0.65 -18.02 9.31
N LEU A 56 0.66 -17.96 9.06
CA LEU A 56 1.23 -17.62 7.74
C LEU A 56 1.26 -18.80 6.77
N ALA A 57 1.25 -20.05 7.26
CA ALA A 57 1.27 -21.25 6.42
C ALA A 57 -0.06 -21.47 5.69
N ASP A 58 -1.17 -21.09 6.33
CA ASP A 58 -2.54 -21.26 5.80
C ASP A 58 -3.10 -19.98 5.15
N LEU A 59 -2.21 -19.11 4.68
CA LEU A 59 -2.58 -17.79 4.19
C LEU A 59 -3.12 -17.87 2.75
N ASP A 60 -4.43 -17.67 2.60
CA ASP A 60 -5.04 -17.39 1.29
C ASP A 60 -4.67 -15.98 0.79
N GLU A 61 -5.15 -15.63 -0.41
CA GLU A 61 -4.76 -14.40 -1.10
C GLU A 61 -5.28 -13.16 -0.35
N PHE A 62 -6.49 -13.25 0.21
CA PHE A 62 -7.07 -12.23 1.06
C PHE A 62 -6.29 -12.06 2.38
N GLY A 63 -5.93 -13.15 3.06
CA GLY A 63 -5.09 -13.11 4.26
C GLY A 63 -3.72 -12.50 3.97
N ALA A 64 -3.11 -12.85 2.83
CA ALA A 64 -1.85 -12.29 2.38
C ALA A 64 -1.93 -10.79 2.12
N LEU A 65 -3.05 -10.34 1.55
CA LEU A 65 -3.32 -8.92 1.38
C LEU A 65 -3.41 -8.19 2.74
N LEU A 66 -4.13 -8.75 3.71
CA LEU A 66 -4.29 -8.13 5.04
C LEU A 66 -2.93 -7.97 5.76
N VAL A 67 -2.08 -8.99 5.72
CA VAL A 67 -0.72 -8.90 6.28
C VAL A 67 0.10 -7.81 5.57
N LYS A 68 0.06 -7.76 4.23
CA LYS A 68 0.75 -6.72 3.45
C LYS A 68 0.19 -5.32 3.71
N ALA A 69 -1.09 -5.20 4.03
CA ALA A 69 -1.73 -3.97 4.49
C ALA A 69 -1.31 -3.55 5.91
N GLY A 70 -0.51 -4.37 6.59
CA GLY A 70 0.00 -4.12 7.94
C GLY A 70 -0.91 -4.64 9.05
N LEU A 71 -1.83 -5.56 8.76
CA LEU A 71 -2.57 -6.26 9.81
C LEU A 71 -1.64 -7.28 10.48
N PRO A 72 -1.51 -7.27 11.81
CA PRO A 72 -0.73 -8.29 12.52
C PRO A 72 -1.40 -9.67 12.38
N ALA A 73 -0.58 -10.73 12.35
CA ALA A 73 -1.04 -12.09 12.07
C ALA A 73 -2.08 -12.59 13.10
N GLU A 74 -2.00 -12.10 14.33
CA GLU A 74 -2.89 -12.45 15.44
C GLU A 74 -4.32 -11.94 15.23
N LEU A 75 -4.50 -10.92 14.38
CA LEU A 75 -5.80 -10.34 14.04
C LEU A 75 -6.37 -10.86 12.72
N LEU A 76 -5.70 -11.80 12.05
CA LEU A 76 -6.23 -12.40 10.83
C LEU A 76 -7.54 -13.13 11.10
N PRO A 77 -8.57 -12.96 10.25
CA PRO A 77 -9.78 -13.76 10.29
C PRO A 77 -9.46 -15.26 10.24
N LYS A 78 -10.00 -16.03 11.18
CA LYS A 78 -9.80 -17.49 11.23
C LYS A 78 -10.97 -18.23 10.59
N GLU A 79 -12.14 -17.61 10.57
CA GLU A 79 -13.36 -18.12 9.98
C GLU A 79 -13.25 -18.14 8.45
N ARG A 80 -14.06 -19.01 7.81
CA ARG A 80 -14.13 -19.11 6.34
C ARG A 80 -14.93 -17.97 5.69
N GLU A 81 -15.58 -17.15 6.51
CA GLU A 81 -16.39 -16.02 6.07
C GLU A 81 -16.06 -14.79 6.89
N VAL A 82 -16.17 -13.61 6.27
CA VAL A 82 -16.00 -12.32 6.92
C VAL A 82 -17.36 -11.67 7.08
N SER A 83 -17.78 -11.48 8.32
CA SER A 83 -19.03 -10.77 8.63
C SER A 83 -18.86 -9.25 8.48
N PRO A 84 -19.95 -8.49 8.27
CA PRO A 84 -19.90 -7.02 8.24
C PRO A 84 -19.26 -6.41 9.50
N GLU A 85 -19.54 -6.99 10.67
CA GLU A 85 -18.99 -6.54 11.94
C GLU A 85 -17.48 -6.78 12.04
N LEU A 86 -17.01 -7.96 11.62
CA LEU A 86 -15.59 -8.26 11.56
C LEU A 86 -14.88 -7.32 10.58
N ALA A 87 -15.46 -7.08 9.40
CA ALA A 87 -14.90 -6.17 8.42
C ALA A 87 -14.74 -4.75 8.98
N ARG A 88 -15.75 -4.23 9.69
CA ARG A 88 -15.68 -2.93 10.34
C ARG A 88 -14.57 -2.84 11.39
N LYS A 89 -14.39 -3.89 12.20
CA LYS A 89 -13.28 -3.97 13.18
C LYS A 89 -11.91 -3.95 12.52
N LEU A 90 -11.73 -4.69 11.43
CA LEU A 90 -10.47 -4.71 10.67
C LEU A 90 -10.17 -3.33 10.06
N ARG A 91 -11.18 -2.64 9.50
CA ARG A 91 -11.01 -1.27 8.98
C ARG A 91 -10.61 -0.28 10.06
N MET A 92 -11.23 -0.37 11.24
CA MET A 92 -10.84 0.48 12.38
C MET A 92 -9.36 0.32 12.71
N HIS A 93 -8.83 -0.90 12.70
CA HIS A 93 -7.39 -1.13 12.90
C HIS A 93 -6.53 -0.34 11.91
N PHE A 94 -6.88 -0.35 10.63
CA PHE A 94 -6.14 0.39 9.59
C PHE A 94 -6.19 1.91 9.72
N HIS A 95 -7.22 2.46 10.36
CA HIS A 95 -7.33 3.91 10.61
C HIS A 95 -6.58 4.36 11.87
N LEU A 96 -6.31 3.46 12.82
CA LEU A 96 -5.63 3.80 14.07
C LEU A 96 -4.11 3.89 13.91
N VAL A 97 -3.54 3.22 12.92
CA VAL A 97 -2.09 3.13 12.71
C VAL A 97 -1.76 3.70 11.33
N PRO A 98 -0.91 4.72 11.19
CA PRO A 98 -0.48 5.18 9.86
C PRO A 98 0.24 4.05 9.10
N PRO A 99 -0.05 3.82 7.80
CA PRO A 99 0.65 2.80 7.03
C PRO A 99 2.10 3.23 6.74
N SER A 100 3.02 2.25 6.71
CA SER A 100 4.30 2.46 6.04
C SER A 100 4.09 2.64 4.53
N ALA A 101 5.08 3.17 3.83
CA ALA A 101 4.96 3.40 2.39
C ALA A 101 4.67 2.10 1.59
N ALA A 102 5.28 0.98 2.00
CA ALA A 102 5.01 -0.34 1.43
C ALA A 102 3.62 -0.90 1.77
N GLN A 103 3.01 -0.47 2.88
CA GLN A 103 1.67 -0.90 3.29
C GLN A 103 0.56 -0.07 2.65
N TYR A 104 0.86 1.13 2.18
CA TYR A 104 -0.13 2.10 1.71
C TYR A 104 -1.06 1.53 0.62
N ALA A 105 -0.48 0.99 -0.47
CA ALA A 105 -1.28 0.48 -1.59
C ALA A 105 -2.06 -0.80 -1.24
N PRO A 106 -1.46 -1.83 -0.61
CA PRO A 106 -2.20 -3.00 -0.12
C PRO A 106 -3.32 -2.63 0.86
N ARG A 107 -3.11 -1.63 1.70
CA ARG A 107 -4.12 -1.15 2.65
C ARG A 107 -5.30 -0.49 1.96
N LEU A 108 -5.09 0.26 0.88
CA LEU A 108 -6.20 0.79 0.09
C LEU A 108 -7.05 -0.33 -0.51
N VAL A 109 -6.43 -1.38 -1.05
CA VAL A 109 -7.17 -2.55 -1.57
C VAL A 109 -7.94 -3.23 -0.43
N ALA A 110 -7.30 -3.45 0.71
CA ALA A 110 -7.95 -4.05 1.87
C ALA A 110 -9.14 -3.20 2.35
N ASP A 111 -9.00 -1.88 2.42
CA ASP A 111 -10.09 -0.98 2.81
C ASP A 111 -11.27 -1.03 1.84
N VAL A 112 -11.02 -1.05 0.52
CA VAL A 112 -12.07 -1.21 -0.50
C VAL A 112 -12.86 -2.50 -0.30
N LEU A 113 -12.16 -3.64 -0.15
CA LEU A 113 -12.81 -4.94 0.03
C LEU A 113 -13.61 -4.99 1.33
N LEU A 114 -13.02 -4.55 2.43
CA LEU A 114 -13.65 -4.55 3.74
C LEU A 114 -14.80 -3.56 3.82
N LEU A 115 -14.73 -2.41 3.15
CA LEU A 115 -15.84 -1.46 3.06
C LEU A 115 -17.02 -2.09 2.33
N GLY A 116 -16.77 -2.85 1.26
CA GLY A 116 -17.80 -3.60 0.55
C GLY A 116 -18.50 -4.62 1.45
N VAL A 117 -17.75 -5.38 2.26
CA VAL A 117 -18.32 -6.34 3.23
C VAL A 117 -19.07 -5.61 4.35
N ALA A 118 -18.47 -4.57 4.93
CA ALA A 118 -19.05 -3.81 6.05
C ALA A 118 -20.34 -3.06 5.68
N SER A 119 -20.51 -2.72 4.39
CA SER A 119 -21.72 -2.06 3.88
C SER A 119 -22.84 -3.04 3.53
N GLY A 120 -22.53 -4.34 3.43
CA GLY A 120 -23.50 -5.40 3.18
C GLY A 120 -24.21 -5.87 4.45
N LYS A 121 -25.18 -6.77 4.28
CA LYS A 121 -25.93 -7.40 5.39
C LYS A 121 -25.46 -8.82 5.71
N GLU A 122 -24.79 -9.47 4.76
CA GLU A 122 -24.43 -10.88 4.83
C GLU A 122 -22.92 -11.06 4.95
N SER A 123 -22.52 -12.18 5.54
CA SER A 123 -21.12 -12.61 5.55
C SER A 123 -20.66 -12.96 4.15
N VAL A 124 -19.40 -12.64 3.82
CA VAL A 124 -18.79 -12.96 2.52
C VAL A 124 -17.75 -14.04 2.70
N ALA A 125 -17.84 -15.11 1.91
CA ALA A 125 -16.86 -16.20 1.92
C ALA A 125 -15.46 -15.71 1.53
N ARG A 126 -14.43 -16.22 2.20
CA ARG A 126 -13.03 -15.89 1.92
C ARG A 126 -12.63 -16.18 0.48
N ALA A 127 -13.13 -17.27 -0.11
CA ALA A 127 -12.89 -17.61 -1.51
C ALA A 127 -13.45 -16.54 -2.49
N GLU A 128 -14.56 -15.87 -2.15
CA GLU A 128 -15.06 -14.75 -2.97
C GLU A 128 -14.19 -13.50 -2.77
N LEU A 129 -13.63 -13.28 -1.58
CA LEU A 129 -12.67 -12.21 -1.35
C LEU A 129 -11.36 -12.45 -2.11
N ASP A 130 -10.86 -13.69 -2.17
CA ASP A 130 -9.71 -14.06 -3.00
C ASP A 130 -9.95 -13.72 -4.48
N ARG A 131 -11.12 -14.09 -5.01
CA ARG A 131 -11.51 -13.74 -6.38
C ARG A 131 -11.52 -12.21 -6.60
N ARG A 132 -11.98 -11.44 -5.62
CA ARG A 132 -11.98 -9.96 -5.70
C ARG A 132 -10.58 -9.38 -5.59
N VAL A 133 -9.67 -9.97 -4.81
CA VAL A 133 -8.25 -9.57 -4.73
C VAL A 133 -7.60 -9.65 -6.12
N GLN A 134 -7.92 -10.68 -6.90
CA GLN A 134 -7.38 -10.82 -8.27
C GLN A 134 -7.78 -9.68 -9.22
N GLU A 135 -8.91 -9.00 -8.98
CA GLU A 135 -9.34 -7.84 -9.76
C GLU A 135 -8.32 -6.67 -9.67
N PHE A 136 -7.44 -6.66 -8.66
CA PHE A 136 -6.43 -5.62 -8.42
C PHE A 136 -5.02 -6.00 -8.91
N GLN A 137 -4.81 -7.22 -9.44
CA GLN A 137 -3.47 -7.75 -9.73
C GLN A 137 -2.64 -6.86 -10.67
N SER A 138 -3.29 -6.24 -11.65
CA SER A 138 -2.64 -5.38 -12.66
C SER A 138 -2.64 -3.88 -12.32
N LEU A 139 -3.15 -3.51 -11.14
CA LEU A 139 -3.34 -2.12 -10.76
C LEU A 139 -2.14 -1.57 -9.98
N VAL A 140 -1.93 -0.26 -10.11
CA VAL A 140 -0.98 0.51 -9.30
C VAL A 140 -1.69 1.68 -8.62
N VAL A 141 -1.07 2.21 -7.56
CA VAL A 141 -1.57 3.38 -6.83
C VAL A 141 -0.44 4.38 -6.64
N LEU A 142 -0.73 5.68 -6.77
CA LEU A 142 0.19 6.72 -6.31
C LEU A 142 0.21 6.77 -4.79
N ARG A 143 1.39 6.52 -4.21
CA ARG A 143 1.68 6.71 -2.79
C ARG A 143 2.00 8.17 -2.47
N PRO A 144 1.82 8.60 -1.20
CA PRO A 144 2.17 9.95 -0.76
C PRO A 144 3.65 10.33 -0.95
N ASP A 145 4.54 9.36 -1.13
CA ASP A 145 5.98 9.58 -1.34
C ASP A 145 6.39 9.67 -2.81
N GLY A 146 5.44 9.76 -3.74
CA GLY A 146 5.73 10.06 -5.15
C GLY A 146 6.02 8.84 -6.04
N TYR A 147 5.78 7.63 -5.53
CA TYR A 147 5.90 6.40 -6.29
C TYR A 147 4.55 5.81 -6.68
N LEU A 148 4.43 5.35 -7.92
CA LEU A 148 3.46 4.34 -8.29
C LEU A 148 3.92 2.99 -7.75
N ALA A 149 3.06 2.33 -6.98
CA ALA A 149 3.31 1.01 -6.42
C ALA A 149 2.22 0.01 -6.82
N SER A 150 2.60 -1.26 -6.96
CA SER A 150 1.67 -2.37 -7.18
C SER A 150 0.61 -2.40 -6.07
N ALA A 151 -0.67 -2.44 -6.46
CA ALA A 151 -1.79 -2.37 -5.53
C ALA A 151 -1.75 -3.49 -4.48
N LEU A 152 -1.44 -4.72 -4.89
CA LEU A 152 -1.46 -5.89 -3.99
C LEU A 152 -0.19 -6.07 -3.16
N SER A 153 0.95 -5.53 -3.60
CA SER A 153 2.24 -5.79 -2.94
C SER A 153 2.87 -4.56 -2.31
N GLY A 154 2.46 -3.36 -2.70
CA GLY A 154 3.09 -2.10 -2.29
C GLY A 154 4.48 -1.89 -2.86
N ARG A 155 4.97 -2.83 -3.69
CA ARG A 155 6.28 -2.73 -4.36
C ARG A 155 6.27 -1.59 -5.36
N GLU A 156 7.27 -0.74 -5.26
CA GLU A 156 7.51 0.38 -6.16
C GLU A 156 7.66 -0.10 -7.61
N GLN A 157 7.04 0.63 -8.52
CA GLN A 157 7.08 0.37 -9.97
C GLN A 157 7.71 1.54 -10.71
N LEU A 158 7.32 2.77 -10.36
CA LEU A 158 7.77 3.98 -11.06
C LEU A 158 7.75 5.19 -10.12
N CYS A 159 8.85 5.93 -10.06
CA CYS A 159 8.89 7.24 -9.42
C CYS A 159 8.30 8.28 -10.39
N VAL A 160 7.23 8.98 -9.98
CA VAL A 160 6.52 9.95 -10.85
C VAL A 160 6.79 11.41 -10.47
N GLY A 161 7.36 11.64 -9.29
CA GLY A 161 7.74 12.96 -8.79
C GLY A 161 7.18 13.24 -7.40
N PRO A 162 7.50 14.40 -6.79
CA PRO A 162 6.97 14.78 -5.50
C PRO A 162 5.44 14.93 -5.56
N VAL A 163 4.79 14.58 -4.45
CA VAL A 163 3.35 14.82 -4.26
C VAL A 163 3.16 16.23 -3.71
N GLU A 164 2.34 17.01 -4.39
CA GLU A 164 1.98 18.38 -4.02
C GLU A 164 0.46 18.54 -4.04
N VAL A 165 -0.06 19.59 -3.39
CA VAL A 165 -1.48 19.93 -3.51
C VAL A 165 -1.68 20.68 -4.82
N GLN A 166 -2.44 20.08 -5.73
CA GLN A 166 -2.78 20.64 -7.04
C GLN A 166 -4.29 20.50 -7.24
N GLU A 167 -4.98 21.63 -7.48
CA GLU A 167 -6.44 21.67 -7.66
C GLU A 167 -7.21 21.03 -6.48
N GLY A 168 -6.71 21.19 -5.25
CA GLY A 168 -7.34 20.66 -4.04
C GLY A 168 -7.11 19.17 -3.79
N ALA A 169 -6.32 18.48 -4.61
CA ALA A 169 -5.97 17.07 -4.43
C ALA A 169 -4.46 16.89 -4.29
N TYR A 170 -4.04 15.82 -3.60
CA TYR A 170 -2.63 15.43 -3.52
C TYR A 170 -2.24 14.73 -4.82
N ARG A 171 -1.38 15.36 -5.63
CA ARG A 171 -1.02 14.90 -6.98
C ARG A 171 0.47 14.89 -7.23
N ALA A 172 0.89 14.03 -8.16
CA ALA A 172 2.18 14.08 -8.81
C ALA A 172 1.95 14.06 -10.34
N GLY A 173 1.88 15.24 -10.95
CA GLY A 173 1.46 15.39 -12.35
C GLY A 173 0.02 14.91 -12.56
N ILE A 174 -0.17 13.96 -13.48
CA ILE A 174 -1.52 13.40 -13.78
C ILE A 174 -2.03 12.40 -12.74
N PHE A 175 -1.17 12.01 -11.78
CA PHE A 175 -1.50 10.99 -10.80
C PHE A 175 -2.01 11.61 -9.51
N GLU A 176 -3.04 11.02 -8.94
CA GLU A 176 -3.66 11.42 -7.68
C GLU A 176 -3.44 10.34 -6.63
N VAL A 177 -3.07 10.77 -5.42
CA VAL A 177 -2.82 9.87 -4.29
C VAL A 177 -4.09 9.09 -3.98
N GLY A 178 -3.94 7.78 -3.78
CA GLY A 178 -5.07 6.89 -3.46
C GLY A 178 -5.94 6.46 -4.64
N THR A 179 -5.67 6.95 -5.86
CA THR A 179 -6.35 6.50 -7.07
C THR A 179 -5.68 5.25 -7.66
N PHE A 180 -6.50 4.30 -8.13
CA PHE A 180 -6.02 3.13 -8.87
C PHE A 180 -5.78 3.48 -10.34
N TYR A 181 -4.68 2.99 -10.88
CA TYR A 181 -4.32 3.15 -12.29
C TYR A 181 -4.06 1.79 -12.93
N LYS A 182 -4.48 1.67 -14.18
CA LYS A 182 -4.12 0.55 -15.05
C LYS A 182 -3.21 1.05 -16.16
N LYS A 183 -2.16 0.29 -16.45
CA LYS A 183 -1.25 0.57 -17.58
C LYS A 183 -1.94 0.17 -18.88
N ALA A 184 -2.21 1.13 -19.77
CA ALA A 184 -2.82 0.90 -21.08
C ALA A 184 -1.77 0.83 -22.21
N GLY A 185 -0.58 1.35 -21.98
CA GLY A 185 0.55 1.35 -22.92
C GLY A 185 1.87 1.63 -22.22
N SER A 186 2.95 1.91 -22.96
CA SER A 186 4.28 2.13 -22.37
C SER A 186 4.31 3.32 -21.38
N ASN A 187 3.61 4.41 -21.72
CA ASN A 187 3.47 5.63 -20.92
C ASN A 187 2.01 6.07 -20.74
N ASP A 188 1.04 5.23 -21.10
CA ASP A 188 -0.38 5.54 -20.94
C ASP A 188 -0.94 4.89 -19.69
N TRP A 189 -1.54 5.71 -18.83
CA TRP A 189 -2.08 5.33 -17.53
C TRP A 189 -3.50 5.83 -17.42
N GLN A 190 -4.43 4.92 -17.17
CA GLN A 190 -5.84 5.24 -17.05
C GLN A 190 -6.25 5.13 -15.59
N PRO A 191 -6.85 6.17 -14.99
CA PRO A 191 -7.46 6.06 -13.67
C PRO A 191 -8.67 5.12 -13.77
N ILE A 192 -8.80 4.19 -12.83
CA ILE A 192 -9.88 3.23 -12.77
C ILE A 192 -10.57 3.37 -11.41
N ALA A 193 -11.90 3.34 -11.38
CA ALA A 193 -12.64 3.24 -10.13
C ALA A 193 -12.28 1.93 -9.42
N ALA A 194 -12.25 1.95 -8.09
CA ALA A 194 -11.94 0.75 -7.33
C ALA A 194 -12.88 -0.41 -7.73
N PRO A 195 -12.36 -1.59 -8.11
CA PRO A 195 -13.17 -2.75 -8.43
C PRO A 195 -14.19 -3.03 -7.32
N GLY A 196 -15.46 -3.21 -7.70
CA GLY A 196 -16.54 -3.52 -6.76
C GLY A 196 -17.26 -2.33 -6.11
N ALA A 197 -16.76 -1.10 -6.24
CA ALA A 197 -17.40 0.09 -5.64
C ALA A 197 -18.83 0.38 -6.17
N ALA A 198 -19.20 -0.13 -7.35
CA ALA A 198 -20.52 0.06 -7.96
C ALA A 198 -21.52 -1.09 -7.71
N ARG A 199 -21.14 -2.15 -7.00
CA ARG A 199 -21.98 -3.36 -6.81
C ARG A 199 -22.68 -3.33 -5.44
N SER A 200 -23.53 -2.32 -5.23
CA SER A 200 -24.57 -2.37 -4.19
C SER A 200 -25.93 -2.31 -4.88
N GLN A 201 -26.50 -3.49 -5.14
CA GLN A 201 -27.92 -3.69 -5.44
C GLN A 201 -28.43 -4.81 -4.54
#